data_AF-A0A0M7II52-F1
#
_entry.id   AF-A0A0M7II52-F1
#
_cell.length_a   1.000
_cell.length_b   1.000
_cell.length_c   1.000
_cell.angle_alpha   90.00
_cell.angle_beta   90.00
_cell.angle_gamma   90.00
#
_symmetry.space_group_name_H-M   'P 1'
#
loop_
_entity.id
_entity.type
_entity.pdbx_description
1 polymer ?
#
loop_
_entity_poly.entity_id
_entity_poly.type
_entity_poly.pdbx_seq_one_letter_code
_entity_poly.pdbx_strand_id
1 'polypeptide(L)'
;MKRVFVVGTVLLLAGCSINRQAQVSSLDAPNGIVRLDYGQAALQNAWSDEYVNNGTATKACQGMGYATASSYGQPIKTCTLISGSLCLNESVTIQYKCMGYAVKPATSNPWY
;
A
#
# COMPACT_ATOMS: atom_id res chain seq x y z
N MET A 1 -18.75 24.12 34.10
CA MET A 1 -18.72 22.63 34.12
C MET A 1 -19.30 21.98 32.86
N LYS A 2 -20.39 22.50 32.25
CA LYS A 2 -20.97 21.94 31.00
C LYS A 2 -20.07 21.97 29.75
N ARG A 3 -19.16 22.94 29.63
CA ARG A 3 -18.32 23.11 28.42
C ARG A 3 -17.17 22.10 28.30
N VAL A 4 -16.75 21.50 29.41
CA VAL A 4 -15.62 20.54 29.42
C VAL A 4 -16.04 19.21 28.77
N PHE A 5 -17.28 18.78 28.99
CA PHE A 5 -17.82 17.57 28.37
C PHE A 5 -17.92 17.67 26.84
N VAL A 6 -18.25 18.86 26.32
CA VAL A 6 -18.37 19.08 24.87
C VAL A 6 -17.02 18.97 24.16
N VAL A 7 -15.95 19.45 24.78
CA VAL A 7 -14.59 19.35 24.23
C VAL A 7 -14.09 17.90 24.27
N GLY A 8 -14.38 17.16 25.34
CA GLY A 8 -14.00 15.75 25.48
C GLY A 8 -14.61 14.84 24.40
N THR A 9 -15.87 15.09 24.02
CA THR A 9 -16.54 14.31 22.96
C THR A 9 -16.03 14.62 21.56
N VAL A 10 -15.50 15.83 21.32
CA VAL A 10 -14.96 16.21 20.00
C VAL A 10 -13.61 15.55 19.73
N LEU A 11 -12.77 15.32 20.76
CA LEU A 11 -11.51 14.59 20.60
C LEU A 11 -11.71 13.11 20.26
N LEU A 12 -12.82 12.49 20.70
CA LEU A 12 -13.16 11.11 20.35
C LEU A 12 -13.70 10.96 18.91
N LEU A 13 -14.08 12.07 18.27
CA LEU A 13 -14.55 12.09 16.88
C LEU A 13 -13.43 12.30 15.85
N ALA A 14 -12.17 12.45 16.29
CA ALA A 14 -11.03 12.34 15.39
C ALA A 14 -10.97 10.88 14.90
N GLY A 15 -11.59 10.61 13.75
CA GLY A 15 -11.73 9.27 13.20
C GLY A 15 -10.39 8.53 13.24
N CYS A 16 -10.40 7.32 13.80
CA CYS A 16 -9.20 6.49 13.93
C CYS A 16 -8.52 6.37 12.57
N SER A 17 -7.42 7.10 12.39
CA SER A 17 -6.51 6.87 11.28
C SER A 17 -5.67 5.65 11.63
N ILE A 18 -5.70 4.64 10.76
CA ILE A 18 -4.99 3.39 10.99
C ILE A 18 -3.94 3.25 9.91
N ASN A 19 -2.68 3.07 10.31
CA ASN A 19 -1.65 2.71 9.35
C ASN A 19 -1.84 1.24 8.96
N ARG A 20 -2.07 0.99 7.67
CA ARG A 20 -2.12 -0.36 7.11
C ARG A 20 -0.95 -0.50 6.14
N GLN A 21 -0.14 -1.53 6.35
CA GLN A 21 0.95 -1.83 5.42
C GLN A 21 0.35 -2.46 4.16
N ALA A 22 0.67 -1.90 2.99
CA ALA A 22 0.26 -2.49 1.73
C ALA A 22 1.09 -3.74 1.43
N GLN A 23 0.42 -4.82 1.03
CA GLN A 23 1.04 -6.11 0.74
C GLN A 23 1.01 -6.38 -0.75
N VAL A 24 2.02 -7.09 -1.27
CA VAL A 24 2.09 -7.46 -2.69
C VAL A 24 0.90 -8.35 -3.03
N SER A 25 0.02 -7.86 -3.90
CA SER A 25 -1.17 -8.59 -4.36
C SER A 25 -0.92 -9.29 -5.69
N SER A 26 -0.25 -8.62 -6.63
CA SER A 26 0.11 -9.22 -7.92
C SER A 26 1.42 -8.68 -8.48
N LEU A 27 2.05 -9.51 -9.32
CA LEU A 27 3.33 -9.27 -9.97
C LEU A 27 3.19 -9.56 -11.46
N ASP A 28 3.32 -8.53 -12.29
CA ASP A 28 3.32 -8.64 -13.74
C ASP A 28 4.75 -8.45 -14.25
N ALA A 29 5.53 -9.53 -14.24
CA ALA A 29 6.89 -9.55 -14.77
C ALA A 29 7.02 -9.03 -16.22
N PRO A 30 6.18 -9.43 -17.21
CA PRO A 30 6.36 -8.99 -18.59
C PRO A 30 6.11 -7.48 -18.79
N ASN A 31 5.25 -6.88 -17.97
CA ASN A 31 4.97 -5.44 -18.02
C ASN A 31 5.81 -4.63 -17.01
N GLY A 32 6.55 -5.32 -16.13
CA GLY A 32 7.28 -4.71 -15.02
C GLY A 32 6.36 -3.95 -14.06
N ILE A 33 5.22 -4.53 -13.66
CA ILE A 33 4.26 -3.87 -12.74
C ILE A 33 4.12 -4.70 -11.46
N VAL A 34 4.18 -4.04 -10.32
CA VAL A 34 3.87 -4.59 -8.99
C VAL A 34 2.63 -3.91 -8.47
N ARG A 35 1.67 -4.69 -7.98
CA ARG A 35 0.49 -4.18 -7.28
C ARG A 35 0.61 -4.48 -5.80
N LEU A 36 0.35 -3.47 -4.98
CA LEU A 36 0.19 -3.63 -3.55
C LEU A 36 -1.24 -3.30 -3.18
N ASP A 37 -1.84 -4.08 -2.29
CA ASP A 37 -3.18 -3.86 -1.79
C ASP A 37 -3.16 -3.61 -0.28
N TYR A 38 -4.05 -2.74 0.17
CA TYR A 38 -4.38 -2.60 1.59
C TYR A 38 -5.87 -2.40 1.80
N GLY A 39 -6.38 -2.95 2.91
CA GLY A 39 -7.78 -2.82 3.28
C GLY A 39 -8.09 -1.47 3.93
N GLN A 40 -9.21 -0.86 3.53
CA GLN A 40 -9.81 0.33 4.11
C GLN A 40 -11.26 0.02 4.52
N ALA A 41 -11.68 0.45 5.71
CA ALA A 41 -13.07 0.34 6.15
C ALA A 41 -13.77 1.71 6.06
N ALA A 42 -15.08 1.74 5.82
CA ALA A 42 -15.86 2.97 5.58
C ALA A 42 -15.73 4.03 6.68
N LEU A 43 -15.54 3.59 7.92
CA LEU A 43 -15.45 4.43 9.11
C LEU A 43 -14.00 4.64 9.59
N GLN A 44 -13.01 4.15 8.83
CA GLN A 44 -11.60 4.21 9.18
C GLN A 44 -10.81 4.83 8.04
N ASN A 45 -10.03 5.85 8.37
CA ASN A 45 -9.08 6.41 7.42
C ASN A 45 -7.80 5.55 7.46
N ALA A 46 -7.83 4.45 6.73
CA ALA A 46 -6.65 3.61 6.55
C ALA A 46 -5.71 4.29 5.54
N TRP A 47 -4.47 4.55 5.96
CA TRP A 47 -3.42 5.06 5.10
C TRP A 47 -2.24 4.11 5.11
N SER A 48 -1.51 4.06 4.00
CA SER A 48 -0.27 3.31 3.89
C SER A 48 0.88 4.27 3.66
N ASP A 49 2.03 3.96 4.25
CA ASP A 49 3.22 4.79 4.16
C ASP A 49 3.88 4.61 2.78
N GLU A 50 4.04 5.71 2.05
CA GLU A 50 4.59 5.68 0.69
C GLU A 50 6.03 5.15 0.66
N TYR A 51 6.85 5.45 1.68
CA TYR A 51 8.22 4.96 1.77
C TYR A 51 8.24 3.44 1.98
N VAL A 52 7.38 2.92 2.87
CA VAL A 52 7.25 1.47 3.10
C VAL A 52 6.70 0.77 1.86
N ASN A 53 5.71 1.36 1.20
CA ASN A 53 5.13 0.82 -0.03
C ASN A 53 6.17 0.77 -1.16
N ASN A 54 6.94 1.84 -1.36
CA ASN A 54 7.99 1.88 -2.36
C ASN A 54 9.11 0.87 -2.04
N GLY A 55 9.53 0.74 -0.78
CA GLY A 55 10.50 -0.28 -0.38
C GLY A 55 9.99 -1.70 -0.64
N THR A 56 8.72 -1.96 -0.37
CA THR A 56 8.06 -3.26 -0.62
C THR A 56 7.97 -3.55 -2.12
N ALA A 57 7.54 -2.57 -2.92
CA ALA A 57 7.51 -2.67 -4.38
C ALA A 57 8.90 -2.87 -4.98
N THR A 58 9.90 -2.12 -4.52
CA THR A 58 11.29 -2.23 -4.98
C THR A 58 11.84 -3.62 -4.71
N LYS A 59 11.61 -4.18 -3.52
CA LYS A 59 12.01 -5.55 -3.20
C LYS A 59 11.34 -6.58 -4.13
N ALA A 60 10.05 -6.40 -4.42
CA ALA A 60 9.32 -7.25 -5.35
C ALA A 60 9.86 -7.13 -6.80
N CYS A 61 10.13 -5.91 -7.26
CA CYS A 61 10.76 -5.63 -8.56
C CYS A 61 12.15 -6.27 -8.67
N GLN A 62 12.97 -6.23 -7.61
CA GLN A 62 14.27 -6.91 -7.56
C GLN A 62 14.14 -8.43 -7.65
N GLY A 63 13.09 -9.01 -7.04
CA GLY A 63 12.74 -10.41 -7.22
C GLY A 63 12.49 -10.79 -8.68
N MET A 64 11.90 -9.86 -9.46
CA MET A 64 11.65 -10.00 -10.89
C MET A 64 12.85 -9.61 -11.78
N GLY A 65 13.96 -9.11 -11.21
CA GLY A 65 15.17 -8.72 -11.96
C GLY A 65 15.26 -7.24 -12.33
N TYR A 66 14.43 -6.37 -11.74
CA TYR A 66 14.48 -4.91 -11.93
C TYR A 66 15.17 -4.20 -10.77
N ALA A 67 15.78 -3.04 -11.02
CA ALA A 67 16.60 -2.36 -10.00
C ALA A 67 15.76 -1.61 -8.95
N THR A 68 14.75 -0.89 -9.41
CA THR A 68 13.94 0.02 -8.59
C THR A 68 12.46 -0.09 -8.93
N ALA A 69 11.61 0.47 -8.07
CA ALA A 69 10.19 0.69 -8.34
C ALA A 69 9.86 2.19 -8.30
N SER A 70 8.90 2.62 -9.10
CA SER A 70 8.35 3.97 -9.09
C SER A 70 6.82 3.91 -9.07
N SER A 71 6.15 4.86 -8.42
CA SER A 71 4.69 4.89 -8.37
C SER A 71 4.11 4.99 -9.78
N TYR A 72 3.03 4.25 -10.03
CA TYR A 72 2.43 4.13 -11.35
C TYR A 72 0.92 4.25 -11.30
N GLY A 73 0.36 5.23 -12.00
CA GLY A 73 -1.08 5.44 -12.07
C GLY A 73 -1.72 5.90 -10.76
N GLN A 74 -3.05 5.92 -10.74
CA GLN A 74 -3.84 6.26 -9.55
C GLN A 74 -4.20 4.99 -8.76
N PRO A 75 -4.34 5.10 -7.42
CA PRO A 75 -4.82 4.00 -6.59
C PRO A 75 -6.25 3.62 -7.00
N ILE A 76 -6.46 2.32 -7.23
CA ILE A 76 -7.77 1.78 -7.58
C ILE A 76 -8.44 1.34 -6.29
N LYS A 77 -9.64 1.88 -6.00
CA LYS A 77 -10.44 1.45 -4.87
C LYS A 77 -11.50 0.46 -5.32
N THR A 78 -11.50 -0.72 -4.73
CA THR A 78 -12.46 -1.78 -5.04
C THR A 78 -13.24 -2.15 -3.80
N CYS A 79 -14.55 -2.06 -3.88
CA CYS A 79 -15.42 -2.40 -2.76
C CYS A 79 -15.46 -3.93 -2.57
N THR A 80 -15.11 -4.39 -1.35
CA THR A 80 -15.11 -5.81 -0.99
C THR A 80 -16.35 -6.21 -0.21
N LEU A 81 -16.96 -5.27 0.52
CA LEU A 81 -18.19 -5.52 1.27
C LEU A 81 -19.16 -4.35 1.09
N ILE A 82 -20.34 -4.65 0.54
CA ILE A 82 -21.42 -3.69 0.33
C ILE A 82 -22.50 -3.91 1.38
N SER A 83 -23.01 -2.84 1.98
CA SER A 83 -24.24 -2.85 2.75
C SER A 83 -25.15 -1.73 2.29
N GLY A 84 -26.26 -2.12 1.64
CA GLY A 84 -27.16 -1.18 0.99
C GLY A 84 -26.44 -0.37 -0.08
N SER A 85 -26.42 0.95 0.07
CA SER A 85 -25.75 1.90 -0.83
C SER A 85 -24.33 2.26 -0.41
N LEU A 86 -23.82 1.75 0.73
CA LEU A 86 -22.48 2.07 1.23
C LEU A 86 -21.52 0.88 1.09
N CYS A 87 -20.28 1.19 0.72
CA CYS A 87 -19.16 0.26 0.80
C CYS A 87 -18.59 0.25 2.22
N LEU A 88 -18.81 -0.84 2.93
CA LEU A 88 -18.32 -1.06 4.30
C LEU A 88 -16.82 -1.31 4.33
N ASN A 89 -16.31 -2.09 3.38
CA ASN A 89 -14.89 -2.37 3.22
C ASN A 89 -14.50 -2.18 1.75
N GLU A 90 -13.33 -1.61 1.56
CA GLU A 90 -12.68 -1.37 0.29
C GLU A 90 -11.26 -1.94 0.34
N SER A 91 -10.78 -2.46 -0.79
CA SER A 91 -9.37 -2.74 -1.02
C SER A 91 -8.82 -1.64 -1.90
N VAL A 92 -7.72 -1.01 -1.49
CA VAL A 92 -7.02 0.00 -2.26
C VAL A 92 -5.78 -0.63 -2.89
N THR A 93 -5.78 -0.70 -4.22
CA THR A 93 -4.68 -1.21 -5.02
C THR A 93 -3.81 -0.06 -5.52
N ILE A 94 -2.57 0.02 -5.03
CA ILE A 94 -1.53 0.92 -5.52
C ILE A 94 -0.64 0.16 -6.49
N GLN A 95 -0.27 0.80 -7.60
CA GLN A 95 0.55 0.18 -8.62
C GLN A 95 1.92 0.87 -8.65
N TYR A 96 2.96 0.05 -8.84
CA TYR A 96 4.32 0.50 -9.02
C TYR A 96 4.88 -0.09 -10.30
N LYS A 97 5.61 0.71 -11.05
CA LYS A 97 6.33 0.28 -12.25
C LYS A 97 7.78 0.01 -11.88
N CYS A 98 8.24 -1.18 -12.20
CA CYS A 98 9.64 -1.57 -12.06
C CYS A 98 10.48 -0.90 -13.14
N MET A 99 11.65 -0.40 -12.74
CA MET A 99 12.56 0.35 -13.60
C MET A 99 13.99 -0.15 -13.47
N GLY A 100 14.73 -0.06 -14.58
CA GLY A 100 16.09 -0.56 -14.69
C GLY A 100 16.19 -2.07 -14.55
N TYR A 101 17.37 -2.61 -14.76
CA TYR A 101 17.65 -4.02 -14.49
C TYR A 101 18.46 -4.12 -13.21
N ALA A 102 18.03 -4.96 -12.28
CA ALA A 102 18.86 -5.30 -11.14
C ALA A 102 20.05 -6.08 -11.69
N VAL A 103 21.22 -5.44 -11.66
CA VAL A 103 22.46 -6.20 -11.51
C VAL A 103 22.33 -6.93 -10.18
N LYS A 104 21.85 -8.19 -10.23
CA LYS A 104 22.14 -9.11 -9.16
C LYS A 104 23.66 -9.13 -9.13
N PRO A 105 24.35 -8.58 -8.10
CA PRO A 105 25.76 -8.89 -7.97
C PRO A 105 25.78 -10.41 -7.97
N ALA A 106 26.46 -11.01 -8.94
CA ALA A 106 26.71 -12.41 -8.88
C ALA A 106 27.49 -12.59 -7.58
N THR A 107 26.81 -12.98 -6.51
CA THR A 107 27.46 -13.58 -5.36
C THR A 107 27.89 -14.99 -5.77
N SER A 108 28.61 -15.09 -6.88
CA SER A 108 29.81 -15.86 -6.89
C SER A 108 30.89 -14.87 -6.42
N ASN A 109 31.03 -14.70 -5.11
CA ASN A 109 32.37 -14.89 -4.63
C ASN A 109 32.47 -16.39 -4.43
N PRO A 110 32.86 -17.16 -5.46
CA PRO A 110 33.28 -18.49 -5.14
C PRO A 110 34.59 -18.33 -4.36
N TRP A 111 35.40 -17.24 -4.50
CA TRP A 111 36.85 -17.24 -4.18
C TRP A 111 37.33 -18.00 -2.98
N TYR A 112 37.52 -19.31 -3.18
CA TYR A 112 37.30 -20.22 -4.37
C TYR A 112 37.00 -19.93 -5.88
#